data_AF-A0A931RJR5-F1
#
_entry.id   AF-A0A931RJR5-F1
#
_cell.length_a   1.000
_cell.length_b   1.000
_cell.length_c   1.000
_cell.angle_alpha   90.00
_cell.angle_beta   90.00
_cell.angle_gamma   90.00
#
_symmetry.space_group_name_H-M   'P 1'
#
loop_
_entity.id
_entity.type
_entity.pdbx_description
1 polymer ?
#
loop_
_entity_poly.entity_id
_entity_poly.type
_entity_poly.pdbx_seq_one_letter_code
_entity_poly.pdbx_strand_id
1 'polypeptide(L)'
;MSKHELQPGLEHHKFAVKPFRPSGVILNESSQDTSRVSISSLPNSDVGVVRRRENLGGDQHAIRNGLIFQARETGIINTLTERQRDVINLIHPEEGLPSSLRKIGRQMGGISREAVAKLRDKAYKKLDKAIPSERPPIKKTPAMTEIENKHGRPIEQILLDYASRGFSRREIGQKLGKSHRVIGDWCDKFGIEIKISEPIRSTKLKDVERRYGKPINEVLYNEYWGKNRSLPEIAGKLEIKIDTVIKWMKAAGIPLRTKKEAAQLVFSDSKKRKRILRRTKKMRQKISESVKRYHQKKRGSDQPSV
;
A
#
# COMPACT_ATOMS: atom_id res chain seq x y z
N MET A 1 -50.19 -0.71 -64.02
CA MET A 1 -48.88 -1.21 -63.56
C MET A 1 -48.43 -0.34 -62.40
N SER A 2 -48.70 -0.78 -61.17
CA SER A 2 -48.45 -0.01 -59.95
C SER A 2 -46.99 -0.10 -59.50
N LYS A 3 -46.39 1.07 -59.21
CA LYS A 3 -45.04 1.18 -58.65
C LYS A 3 -45.12 1.03 -57.12
N HIS A 4 -44.44 0.03 -56.58
CA HIS A 4 -44.23 -0.12 -55.15
C HIS A 4 -43.07 0.75 -54.68
N GLU A 5 -43.35 1.63 -53.74
CA GLU A 5 -42.41 2.49 -53.03
C GLU A 5 -42.00 1.79 -51.72
N LEU A 6 -40.72 1.45 -51.58
CA LEU A 6 -40.15 0.82 -50.38
C LEU A 6 -39.49 1.89 -49.51
N GLN A 7 -40.02 2.09 -48.30
CA GLN A 7 -39.38 2.91 -47.26
C GLN A 7 -38.35 2.08 -46.47
N PRO A 8 -37.16 2.64 -46.15
CA PRO A 8 -36.23 2.01 -45.23
C PRO A 8 -36.48 2.44 -43.77
N GLY A 9 -36.83 1.48 -42.92
CA GLY A 9 -36.90 1.65 -41.46
C GLY A 9 -35.50 1.69 -40.84
N LEU A 10 -35.13 2.82 -40.25
CA LEU A 10 -33.99 2.95 -39.34
C LEU A 10 -34.46 2.70 -37.90
N GLU A 11 -34.18 1.52 -37.35
CA GLU A 11 -34.39 1.23 -35.94
C GLU A 11 -33.30 1.90 -35.08
N HIS A 12 -33.72 2.89 -34.29
CA HIS A 12 -32.89 3.51 -33.27
C HIS A 12 -32.84 2.64 -32.01
N HIS A 13 -31.82 1.78 -31.89
CA HIS A 13 -31.49 1.13 -30.62
C HIS A 13 -30.97 2.17 -29.61
N LYS A 14 -31.86 2.60 -28.70
CA LYS A 14 -31.52 3.36 -27.50
C LYS A 14 -30.79 2.44 -26.51
N PHE A 15 -29.47 2.57 -26.40
CA PHE A 15 -28.72 2.00 -25.28
C PHE A 15 -29.00 2.83 -24.01
N ALA A 16 -29.81 2.27 -23.11
CA ALA A 16 -30.03 2.82 -21.79
C ALA A 16 -28.74 2.68 -20.96
N VAL A 17 -28.00 3.78 -20.81
CA VAL A 17 -26.90 3.88 -19.85
C VAL A 17 -27.53 4.00 -18.47
N LYS A 18 -27.41 2.95 -17.64
CA LYS A 18 -27.84 2.99 -16.23
C LYS A 18 -27.05 4.10 -15.50
N PRO A 19 -27.70 5.02 -14.78
CA PRO A 19 -27.00 6.01 -13.97
C PRO A 19 -26.29 5.32 -12.80
N PHE A 20 -25.00 5.61 -12.65
CA PHE A 20 -24.19 5.23 -11.50
C PHE A 20 -24.67 6.04 -10.29
N ARG A 21 -25.29 5.37 -9.30
CA ARG A 21 -25.65 6.00 -8.02
C ARG A 21 -24.38 6.08 -7.14
N PRO A 22 -23.88 7.27 -6.79
CA PRO A 22 -22.87 7.37 -5.74
C PRO A 22 -23.54 7.03 -4.40
N SER A 23 -22.94 6.10 -3.66
CA SER A 23 -23.36 5.73 -2.30
C SER A 23 -23.33 6.97 -1.41
N GLY A 24 -24.50 7.39 -0.95
CA GLY A 24 -24.67 8.51 -0.03
C GLY A 24 -24.02 8.17 1.31
N VAL A 25 -23.05 8.99 1.70
CA VAL A 25 -22.56 9.08 3.08
C VAL A 25 -23.59 9.93 3.83
N ILE A 26 -24.32 9.29 4.73
CA ILE A 26 -25.21 9.97 5.68
C ILE A 26 -24.29 10.58 6.75
N LEU A 27 -24.09 11.91 6.70
CA LEU A 27 -23.51 12.66 7.79
C LEU A 27 -24.63 13.02 8.77
N ASN A 28 -24.62 12.39 9.93
CA ASN A 28 -25.39 12.82 11.09
C ASN A 28 -24.64 13.99 11.74
N GLU A 29 -25.12 15.20 11.55
CA GLU A 29 -24.72 16.37 12.34
C GLU A 29 -25.58 16.41 13.62
N SER A 30 -25.04 15.89 14.72
CA SER A 30 -25.54 16.20 16.06
C SER A 30 -24.68 17.32 16.64
N SER A 31 -25.17 18.55 16.53
CA SER A 31 -24.71 19.70 17.30
C SER A 31 -24.97 19.45 18.78
N GLN A 32 -23.91 19.40 19.59
CA GLN A 32 -24.02 19.78 21.00
C GLN A 32 -22.96 20.81 21.34
N ASP A 33 -23.52 21.95 21.68
CA ASP A 33 -22.95 23.15 22.25
C ASP A 33 -22.48 22.84 23.68
N THR A 34 -21.20 23.08 23.98
CA THR A 34 -20.71 23.19 25.36
C THR A 34 -19.76 24.36 25.46
N SER A 35 -20.34 25.53 25.76
CA SER A 35 -19.93 26.40 26.87
C SER A 35 -18.44 26.39 27.25
N ARG A 36 -17.78 27.46 26.77
CA ARG A 36 -16.81 28.31 27.48
C ARG A 36 -16.64 27.97 28.98
N VAL A 37 -15.48 27.41 29.34
CA VAL A 37 -14.95 27.46 30.71
C VAL A 37 -13.61 28.17 30.66
N SER A 38 -13.57 29.37 31.25
CA SER A 38 -12.36 30.12 31.55
C SER A 38 -11.56 29.37 32.61
N ILE A 39 -10.34 28.94 32.30
CA ILE A 39 -9.42 28.40 33.29
C ILE A 39 -8.34 29.45 33.55
N SER A 40 -8.43 30.00 34.75
CA SER A 40 -7.47 30.88 35.39
C SER A 40 -6.12 30.19 35.60
N SER A 41 -5.09 30.96 35.29
CA SER A 41 -3.69 30.86 35.67
C SER A 41 -3.47 30.34 37.11
N LEU A 42 -2.66 29.28 37.26
CA LEU A 42 -2.02 28.91 38.52
C LEU A 42 -0.57 28.44 38.28
N PRO A 43 0.31 28.56 39.30
CA PRO A 43 1.73 28.79 39.13
C PRO A 43 2.57 27.51 39.05
N ASN A 44 3.75 27.67 38.45
CA ASN A 44 4.83 26.70 38.37
C ASN A 44 5.16 26.10 39.75
N SER A 45 4.76 24.85 39.97
CA SER A 45 5.34 23.99 41.01
C SER A 45 6.35 23.04 40.36
N ASP A 46 7.62 23.24 40.71
CA ASP A 46 8.73 22.32 40.48
C ASP A 46 8.39 20.95 41.09
N VAL A 47 7.93 20.02 40.25
CA VAL A 47 7.77 18.61 40.64
C VAL A 47 9.00 17.87 40.13
N GLY A 48 9.88 17.52 41.07
CA GLY A 48 11.01 16.64 40.83
C GLY A 48 10.57 15.38 40.09
N VAL A 49 11.04 15.23 38.85
CA VAL A 49 10.80 14.06 38.01
C VAL A 49 11.49 12.85 38.64
N VAL A 50 10.79 12.16 39.53
CA VAL A 50 11.11 10.78 39.89
C VAL A 50 10.87 9.96 38.63
N ARG A 51 11.96 9.71 37.89
CA ARG A 51 11.98 8.77 36.76
C ARG A 51 11.61 7.39 37.31
N ARG A 52 10.31 7.05 37.34
CA ARG A 52 9.86 5.66 37.43
C ARG A 52 10.53 4.94 36.27
N ARG A 53 11.45 4.03 36.57
CA ARG A 53 11.94 3.04 35.62
C ARG A 53 10.71 2.33 35.08
N GLU A 54 10.29 2.64 33.87
CA GLU A 54 9.34 1.84 33.14
C GLU A 54 9.97 0.46 33.02
N ASN A 55 9.39 -0.51 33.73
CA ASN A 55 9.87 -1.87 33.78
C ASN A 55 9.80 -2.44 32.36
N LEU A 56 10.96 -2.61 31.72
CA LEU A 56 11.20 -3.32 30.46
C LEU A 56 10.73 -4.81 30.47
N GLY A 57 9.95 -5.22 31.47
CA GLY A 57 9.41 -6.57 31.62
C GLY A 57 8.14 -6.84 30.79
N GLY A 58 7.48 -5.81 30.27
CA GLY A 58 6.27 -5.97 29.44
C GLY A 58 6.53 -6.72 28.13
N ASP A 59 7.62 -6.37 27.45
CA ASP A 59 7.96 -6.96 26.14
C ASP A 59 8.30 -8.45 26.24
N GLN A 60 8.97 -8.87 27.31
CA GLN A 60 9.31 -10.28 27.49
C GLN A 60 8.07 -11.16 27.68
N HIS A 61 7.00 -10.63 28.27
CA HIS A 61 5.77 -11.39 28.42
C HIS A 61 5.05 -11.57 27.08
N ALA A 62 4.97 -10.51 26.26
CA ALA A 62 4.36 -10.58 24.92
C ALA A 62 5.11 -11.56 24.01
N ILE A 63 6.45 -11.51 24.00
CA ILE A 63 7.30 -12.43 23.24
C ILE A 63 7.06 -13.89 23.68
N ARG A 64 7.00 -14.14 24.99
CA ARG A 64 6.74 -15.49 25.53
C ARG A 64 5.34 -16.00 25.20
N ASN A 65 4.34 -15.13 25.17
CA ASN A 65 2.98 -15.50 24.76
C ASN A 65 2.94 -15.90 23.28
N GLY A 66 3.62 -15.14 22.41
CA GLY A 66 3.75 -15.48 20.99
C GLY A 66 4.41 -16.84 20.79
N LEU A 67 5.50 -17.13 21.53
CA LEU A 67 6.18 -18.41 21.48
C LEU A 67 5.28 -19.59 21.91
N ILE A 68 4.47 -19.42 22.96
CA ILE A 68 3.54 -20.47 23.42
C ILE A 68 2.42 -20.68 22.43
N PHE A 69 1.87 -19.60 21.86
CA PHE A 69 0.84 -19.68 20.84
C PHE A 69 1.34 -20.50 19.63
N GLN A 70 2.53 -20.15 19.12
CA GLN A 70 3.16 -20.88 18.02
C GLN A 70 3.49 -22.33 18.41
N ALA A 71 3.93 -22.59 19.65
CA ALA A 71 4.18 -23.93 20.15
C ALA A 71 2.91 -24.81 20.14
N ARG A 72 1.75 -24.23 20.42
CA ARG A 72 0.46 -24.93 20.39
C ARG A 72 0.03 -25.19 18.95
N GLU A 73 0.09 -24.18 18.10
CA GLU A 73 -0.31 -24.26 16.69
C GLU A 73 0.52 -25.30 15.92
N THR A 74 1.82 -25.36 16.18
CA THR A 74 2.75 -26.33 15.55
C THR A 74 2.77 -27.71 16.22
N GLY A 75 2.09 -27.87 17.37
CA GLY A 75 2.14 -29.09 18.17
C GLY A 75 3.47 -29.33 18.90
N ILE A 76 4.46 -28.42 18.80
CA ILE A 76 5.76 -28.52 19.47
C ILE A 76 5.60 -28.55 20.99
N ILE A 77 4.54 -27.97 21.54
CA ILE A 77 4.24 -28.02 22.98
C ILE A 77 4.13 -29.47 23.52
N ASN A 78 3.81 -30.44 22.66
CA ASN A 78 3.74 -31.86 23.02
C ASN A 78 5.11 -32.51 23.24
N THR A 79 6.20 -31.87 22.79
CA THR A 79 7.58 -32.32 23.05
C THR A 79 8.06 -32.00 24.48
N LEU A 80 7.33 -31.15 25.20
CA LEU A 80 7.59 -30.87 26.61
C LEU A 80 7.17 -32.04 27.49
N THR A 81 7.85 -32.21 28.64
CA THR A 81 7.40 -33.17 29.65
C THR A 81 6.05 -32.73 30.21
N GLU A 82 5.24 -33.67 30.69
CA GLU A 82 3.90 -33.40 31.25
C GLU A 82 3.93 -32.25 32.25
N ARG A 83 4.81 -32.34 33.27
CA ARG A 83 5.01 -31.26 34.26
C ARG A 83 5.42 -29.90 33.66
N GLN A 84 6.16 -29.86 32.55
CA GLN A 84 6.52 -28.61 31.88
C GLN A 84 5.32 -28.02 31.15
N ARG A 85 4.54 -28.87 30.48
CA ARG A 85 3.32 -28.50 29.77
C ARG A 85 2.26 -27.95 30.71
N ASP A 86 2.05 -28.60 31.85
CA ASP A 86 1.09 -28.15 32.87
C ASP A 86 1.45 -26.76 33.41
N VAL A 87 2.72 -26.52 33.72
CA VAL A 87 3.19 -25.20 34.15
C VAL A 87 2.90 -24.15 33.07
N ILE A 88 3.19 -24.45 31.80
CA ILE A 88 2.94 -23.51 30.69
C ILE A 88 1.44 -23.23 30.53
N ASN A 89 0.59 -24.25 30.59
CA ASN A 89 -0.86 -24.11 30.47
C ASN A 89 -1.49 -23.35 31.64
N LEU A 90 -0.97 -23.51 32.87
CA LEU A 90 -1.46 -22.79 34.04
C LEU A 90 -0.98 -21.32 34.09
N ILE A 91 0.20 -21.03 33.55
CA ILE A 91 0.67 -19.65 33.41
C ILE A 91 -0.06 -18.96 32.25
N HIS A 92 -0.30 -19.67 31.14
CA HIS A 92 -0.90 -19.14 29.91
C HIS A 92 -2.17 -19.91 29.55
N PRO A 93 -3.24 -19.76 30.34
CA PRO A 93 -4.49 -20.42 30.02
C PRO A 93 -5.05 -19.89 28.69
N GLU A 94 -5.80 -20.72 27.96
CA GLU A 94 -6.48 -20.29 26.73
C GLU A 94 -7.55 -19.23 27.03
N GLU A 95 -8.19 -19.34 28.20
CA GLU A 95 -9.17 -18.39 28.69
C GLU A 95 -8.83 -17.98 30.13
N GLY A 96 -8.83 -16.67 30.39
CA GLY A 96 -8.69 -16.10 31.74
C GLY A 96 -7.31 -15.53 32.06
N LEU A 97 -7.15 -15.14 33.34
CA LEU A 97 -5.95 -14.46 33.82
C LEU A 97 -4.84 -15.45 34.20
N PRO A 98 -3.56 -15.10 33.95
CA PRO A 98 -2.43 -15.94 34.32
C PRO A 98 -2.39 -16.17 35.84
N SER A 99 -2.25 -17.43 36.25
CA SER A 99 -2.16 -17.77 37.69
C SER A 99 -0.80 -17.40 38.26
N SER A 100 -0.78 -16.93 39.52
CA SER A 100 0.49 -16.68 40.21
C SER A 100 1.28 -17.98 40.41
N LEU A 101 2.61 -17.92 40.34
CA LEU A 101 3.48 -19.10 40.50
C LEU A 101 3.22 -19.87 41.81
N ARG A 102 2.81 -19.17 42.88
CA ARG A 102 2.45 -19.80 44.16
C ARG A 102 1.16 -20.62 44.05
N LYS A 103 0.15 -20.12 43.33
CA LYS A 103 -1.12 -20.85 43.10
C LYS A 103 -0.87 -22.09 42.25
N ILE A 104 -0.04 -21.96 41.21
CA ILE A 104 0.36 -23.07 40.33
C ILE A 104 1.09 -24.16 41.13
N GLY A 105 2.01 -23.79 42.02
CA GLY A 105 2.72 -24.76 42.86
C GLY A 105 1.79 -25.58 43.75
N ARG A 106 0.73 -24.96 44.30
CA ARG A 106 -0.32 -25.68 45.06
C ARG A 106 -1.11 -26.66 44.17
N GLN A 107 -1.51 -26.22 42.97
CA GLN A 107 -2.24 -27.06 42.02
C GLN A 107 -1.42 -28.27 41.54
N MET A 108 -0.10 -28.14 41.49
CA MET A 108 0.82 -29.20 41.08
C MET A 108 1.32 -30.08 42.24
N GLY A 109 0.53 -30.26 43.29
CA GLY A 109 0.87 -31.13 44.43
C GLY A 109 1.82 -30.48 45.45
N GLY A 110 1.72 -29.16 45.64
CA GLY A 110 2.44 -28.45 46.71
C GLY A 110 3.91 -28.16 46.42
N ILE A 111 4.32 -28.14 45.15
CA ILE A 111 5.70 -27.78 44.79
C ILE A 111 6.01 -26.31 45.08
N SER A 112 7.27 -26.03 45.42
CA SER A 112 7.70 -24.66 45.75
C SER A 112 7.64 -23.72 44.55
N ARG A 113 7.45 -22.42 44.82
CA ARG A 113 7.44 -21.36 43.78
C ARG A 113 8.70 -21.40 42.90
N GLU A 114 9.85 -21.68 43.50
CA GLU A 114 11.14 -21.78 42.79
C GLU A 114 11.19 -22.99 41.87
N ALA A 115 10.64 -24.13 42.29
CA ALA A 115 10.53 -25.32 41.44
C ALA A 115 9.65 -25.05 40.21
N VAL A 116 8.51 -24.36 40.38
CA VAL A 116 7.65 -23.92 39.27
C VAL A 116 8.41 -22.99 38.31
N ALA A 117 9.15 -22.01 38.84
CA ALA A 117 9.95 -21.10 38.02
C ALA A 117 11.03 -21.85 37.21
N LYS A 118 11.73 -22.80 37.84
CA LYS A 118 12.73 -23.65 37.16
C LYS A 118 12.10 -24.51 36.07
N LEU A 119 10.91 -25.08 36.30
CA LEU A 119 10.18 -25.85 35.28
C LEU A 119 9.77 -24.97 34.10
N ARG A 120 9.21 -23.80 34.38
CA ARG A 120 8.85 -22.78 33.39
C ARG A 120 10.04 -22.39 32.52
N ASP A 121 11.17 -22.04 33.14
CA ASP A 121 12.35 -21.57 32.41
C ASP A 121 12.97 -22.69 31.56
N LYS A 122 12.95 -23.94 32.06
CA LYS A 122 13.33 -25.12 31.26
C LYS A 122 12.39 -25.36 30.09
N ALA A 123 11.08 -25.17 30.27
CA ALA A 123 10.09 -25.31 29.21
C ALA A 123 10.33 -24.27 28.11
N TYR A 124 10.50 -22.99 28.48
CA TYR A 124 10.82 -21.94 27.52
C TYR A 124 12.12 -22.20 26.76
N LYS A 125 13.20 -22.62 27.44
CA LYS A 125 14.45 -22.98 26.76
C LYS A 125 14.30 -24.13 25.77
N LYS A 126 13.38 -25.08 26.02
CA LYS A 126 13.09 -26.15 25.06
C LYS A 126 12.28 -25.64 23.88
N LEU A 127 11.23 -24.85 24.14
CA LEU A 127 10.40 -24.27 23.09
C LEU A 127 11.21 -23.35 22.18
N ASP A 128 12.07 -22.51 22.74
CA ASP A 128 12.96 -21.59 22.00
C ASP A 128 13.95 -22.32 21.09
N LYS A 129 14.36 -23.55 21.46
CA LYS A 129 15.20 -24.41 20.62
C LYS A 129 14.42 -25.21 19.59
N ALA A 130 13.20 -25.63 19.95
CA ALA A 130 12.39 -26.54 19.16
C ALA A 130 11.55 -25.83 18.11
N ILE A 131 11.11 -24.60 18.40
CA ILE A 131 10.52 -23.71 17.40
C ILE A 131 11.71 -23.12 16.64
N PRO A 132 11.98 -23.57 15.41
CA PRO A 132 12.94 -22.88 14.58
C PRO A 132 12.44 -21.44 14.50
N SER A 133 13.26 -20.47 14.91
CA SER A 133 13.00 -19.07 14.60
C SER A 133 12.69 -19.02 13.12
N GLU A 134 11.42 -18.83 12.75
CA GLU A 134 10.97 -18.88 11.35
C GLU A 134 11.76 -17.88 10.48
N ARG A 135 12.40 -16.92 11.14
CA ARG A 135 13.34 -16.00 10.53
C ARG A 135 14.76 -16.52 10.77
N PRO A 136 15.48 -16.92 9.70
CA PRO A 136 16.91 -17.18 9.83
C PRO A 136 17.59 -15.93 10.40
N PRO A 137 18.65 -16.09 11.20
CA PRO A 137 19.37 -14.96 11.77
C PRO A 137 19.77 -14.01 10.64
N ILE A 138 19.25 -12.79 10.69
CA ILE A 138 19.50 -11.80 9.66
C ILE A 138 20.96 -11.39 9.76
N LYS A 139 21.74 -11.67 8.70
CA LYS A 139 23.14 -11.22 8.61
C LYS A 139 23.16 -9.69 8.63
N LYS A 140 23.64 -9.12 9.74
CA LYS A 140 23.75 -7.66 9.92
C LYS A 140 24.78 -7.09 8.95
N THR A 141 24.40 -6.03 8.24
CA THR A 141 25.35 -5.28 7.41
C THR A 141 26.18 -4.34 8.28
N PRO A 142 27.40 -3.94 7.86
CA PRO A 142 28.20 -2.97 8.61
C PRO A 142 27.44 -1.67 8.93
N ALA A 143 26.58 -1.23 8.01
CA ALA A 143 25.73 -0.06 8.20
C ALA A 143 24.66 -0.23 9.29
N MET A 144 24.15 -1.45 9.51
CA MET A 144 23.26 -1.71 10.64
C MET A 144 24.02 -1.60 11.95
N THR A 145 25.19 -2.24 12.04
CA THR A 145 26.04 -2.22 13.25
C THR A 145 26.49 -0.81 13.62
N GLU A 146 26.84 0.02 12.64
CA GLU A 146 27.17 1.44 12.83
C GLU A 146 26.02 2.20 13.52
N ILE A 147 24.78 1.98 13.07
CA ILE A 147 23.59 2.61 13.65
C ILE A 147 23.29 2.06 15.05
N GLU A 148 23.44 0.75 15.25
CA GLU A 148 23.28 0.12 16.57
C GLU A 148 24.25 0.71 17.59
N ASN A 149 25.52 0.85 17.22
CA ASN A 149 26.55 1.47 18.06
C ASN A 149 26.22 2.93 18.37
N LYS A 150 25.74 3.69 17.39
CA LYS A 150 25.36 5.10 17.57
C LYS A 150 24.16 5.29 18.51
N HIS A 151 23.20 4.38 18.49
CA HIS A 151 21.95 4.49 19.26
C HIS A 151 21.93 3.65 20.54
N GLY A 152 22.89 2.74 20.74
CA GLY A 152 22.99 1.88 21.92
C GLY A 152 21.90 0.81 22.02
N ARG A 153 21.21 0.48 20.92
CA ARG A 153 20.13 -0.52 20.88
C ARG A 153 20.04 -1.21 19.50
N PRO A 154 19.44 -2.41 19.38
CA PRO A 154 19.33 -3.15 18.12
C PRO A 154 18.59 -2.37 17.03
N ILE A 155 19.03 -2.52 15.77
CA ILE A 155 18.48 -1.78 14.63
C ILE A 155 16.98 -2.02 14.44
N GLU A 156 16.53 -3.25 14.72
CA GLU A 156 15.13 -3.65 14.67
C GLU A 156 14.26 -2.79 15.59
N GLN A 157 14.69 -2.60 16.85
CA GLN A 157 13.96 -1.76 17.81
C GLN A 157 13.94 -0.29 17.40
N ILE A 158 15.04 0.20 16.81
CA ILE A 158 15.11 1.57 16.29
C ILE A 158 14.08 1.77 15.17
N LEU A 159 14.04 0.84 14.21
CA LEU A 159 13.10 0.90 13.09
C LEU A 159 11.65 0.78 13.57
N LEU A 160 11.38 -0.10 14.53
CA LEU A 160 10.05 -0.28 15.11
C LEU A 160 9.57 0.99 15.85
N ASP A 161 10.44 1.63 16.64
CA ASP A 161 10.14 2.88 17.34
C ASP A 161 9.77 4.00 16.34
N TYR A 162 10.57 4.17 15.28
CA TYR A 162 10.22 5.13 14.22
C TYR A 162 8.92 4.78 13.50
N ALA A 163 8.69 3.50 13.16
CA ALA A 163 7.47 3.06 12.48
C ALA A 163 6.23 3.29 13.36
N SER A 164 6.32 3.03 14.67
CA SER A 164 5.24 3.23 15.64
C SER A 164 4.85 4.70 15.79
N ARG A 165 5.82 5.61 15.65
CA ARG A 165 5.60 7.06 15.62
C ARG A 165 5.10 7.58 14.26
N GLY A 166 4.88 6.70 13.29
CA GLY A 166 4.33 7.05 11.97
C GLY A 166 5.34 7.63 10.98
N PHE A 167 6.65 7.51 11.23
CA PHE A 167 7.65 7.97 10.27
C PHE A 167 7.64 7.11 9.00
N SER A 168 7.70 7.77 7.85
CA SER A 168 7.85 7.11 6.56
C SER A 168 9.29 6.59 6.36
N ARG A 169 9.46 5.61 5.46
CA ARG A 169 10.80 5.07 5.08
C ARG A 169 11.79 6.17 4.68
N ARG A 170 11.31 7.28 4.09
CA ARG A 170 12.15 8.42 3.70
C ARG A 170 12.63 9.22 4.90
N GLU A 171 11.73 9.54 5.82
CA GLU A 171 12.09 10.30 7.02
C GLU A 171 13.01 9.47 7.93
N ILE A 172 12.75 8.17 8.07
CA ILE A 172 13.65 7.25 8.76
C ILE A 172 15.03 7.25 8.10
N GLY A 173 15.07 7.13 6.77
CA GLY A 173 16.31 7.20 6.01
C GLY A 173 17.07 8.51 6.26
N GLN A 174 16.37 9.65 6.22
CA GLN A 174 16.98 10.95 6.49
C GLN A 174 17.51 11.07 7.92
N LYS A 175 16.77 10.57 8.93
CA LYS A 175 17.18 10.56 10.34
C LYS A 175 18.39 9.65 10.60
N LEU A 176 18.44 8.50 9.92
CA LEU A 176 19.51 7.52 10.06
C LEU A 176 20.68 7.73 9.08
N GLY A 177 20.59 8.72 8.18
CA GLY A 177 21.59 8.98 7.15
C GLY A 177 21.72 7.86 6.11
N LYS A 178 20.64 7.12 5.84
CA LYS A 178 20.60 6.02 4.85
C LYS A 178 19.51 6.27 3.80
N SER A 179 19.62 5.63 2.64
CA SER A 179 18.57 5.76 1.62
C SER A 179 17.28 5.06 2.05
N HIS A 180 16.13 5.59 1.66
CA HIS A 180 14.82 4.98 1.96
C HIS A 180 14.65 3.56 1.40
N ARG A 181 15.41 3.20 0.35
CA ARG A 181 15.46 1.84 -0.19
C ARG A 181 16.12 0.88 0.79
N VAL A 182 17.28 1.27 1.33
CA VAL A 182 18.00 0.50 2.36
C VAL A 182 17.12 0.30 3.60
N ILE A 183 16.41 1.35 4.03
CA ILE A 183 15.45 1.23 5.15
C ILE A 183 14.31 0.26 4.79
N GLY A 184 13.78 0.33 3.57
CA GLY A 184 12.78 -0.62 3.07
C GLY A 184 13.27 -2.06 3.17
N ASP A 185 14.44 -2.35 2.60
CA ASP A 185 15.05 -3.69 2.62
C ASP A 185 15.27 -4.20 4.04
N TRP A 186 15.66 -3.31 4.98
CA TRP A 186 15.82 -3.68 6.38
C TRP A 186 14.49 -3.99 7.05
N CYS A 187 13.48 -3.14 6.86
CA CYS A 187 12.15 -3.37 7.42
C CYS A 187 11.52 -4.65 6.85
N ASP A 188 11.68 -4.91 5.56
CA ASP A 188 11.18 -6.13 4.93
C ASP A 188 11.88 -7.37 5.51
N LYS A 189 13.20 -7.32 5.77
CA LYS A 189 13.94 -8.39 6.46
C LYS A 189 13.47 -8.62 7.89
N PHE A 190 13.22 -7.55 8.64
CA PHE A 190 12.70 -7.62 10.01
C PHE A 190 11.17 -7.79 10.08
N GLY A 191 10.48 -7.91 8.94
CA GLY A 191 9.02 -7.96 8.88
C GLY A 191 8.34 -6.79 9.60
N ILE A 192 8.91 -5.59 9.52
CA ILE A 192 8.35 -4.36 10.08
C ILE A 192 7.53 -3.67 8.99
N GLU A 193 6.22 -3.61 9.21
CA GLU A 193 5.33 -2.87 8.34
C GLU A 193 5.38 -1.38 8.67
N ILE A 194 6.09 -0.61 7.84
CA ILE A 194 5.97 0.84 7.86
C ILE A 194 4.75 1.22 7.04
N LYS A 195 3.77 1.88 7.67
CA LYS A 195 2.65 2.51 6.97
C LYS A 195 3.21 3.33 5.82
N ILE A 196 2.87 2.93 4.60
CA ILE A 196 3.22 3.71 3.42
C ILE A 196 2.48 5.02 3.59
N SER A 197 3.22 6.09 3.95
CA SER A 197 2.67 7.45 3.99
C SER A 197 1.89 7.66 2.71
N GLU A 198 0.69 8.26 2.81
CA GLU A 198 -0.19 8.49 1.67
C GLU A 198 0.59 8.80 0.40
N PRO A 199 0.20 8.22 -0.75
CA PRO A 199 0.98 8.29 -1.99
C PRO A 199 1.43 9.72 -2.21
N ILE A 200 2.75 9.93 -2.16
CA ILE A 200 3.36 11.27 -2.13
C ILE A 200 2.74 12.09 -3.25
N ARG A 201 1.87 13.03 -2.88
CA ARG A 201 1.24 13.94 -3.83
C ARG A 201 2.36 14.77 -4.43
N SER A 202 2.62 14.58 -5.72
CA SER A 202 3.69 15.33 -6.39
C SER A 202 3.40 16.83 -6.29
N THR A 203 4.45 17.66 -6.26
CA THR A 203 4.32 19.12 -6.25
C THR A 203 3.41 19.60 -7.37
N LYS A 204 3.59 19.05 -8.58
CA LYS A 204 2.73 19.30 -9.74
C LYS A 204 1.26 18.97 -9.50
N LEU A 205 0.94 17.91 -8.77
CA LEU A 205 -0.44 17.54 -8.44
C LEU A 205 -1.06 18.65 -7.57
N LYS A 206 -0.36 19.06 -6.50
CA LYS A 206 -0.81 20.16 -5.63
C LYS A 206 -0.96 21.48 -6.40
N ASP A 207 -0.05 21.76 -7.33
CA ASP A 207 -0.12 22.96 -8.17
C ASP A 207 -1.36 22.94 -9.08
N VAL A 208 -1.70 21.80 -9.66
CA VAL A 208 -2.94 21.66 -10.44
C VAL A 208 -4.16 21.81 -9.55
N GLU A 209 -4.21 21.17 -8.38
CA GLU A 209 -5.33 21.33 -7.44
C GLU A 209 -5.53 22.81 -7.04
N ARG A 210 -4.43 23.52 -6.77
CA ARG A 210 -4.43 24.95 -6.46
C ARG A 210 -4.93 25.81 -7.62
N ARG A 211 -4.47 25.55 -8.85
CA ARG A 211 -4.87 26.31 -10.06
C ARG A 211 -6.36 26.16 -10.37
N TYR A 212 -6.94 24.99 -10.12
CA TYR A 212 -8.33 24.69 -10.46
C TYR A 212 -9.31 24.81 -9.29
N GLY A 213 -8.81 24.96 -8.05
CA GLY A 213 -9.63 25.05 -6.84
C GLY A 213 -10.45 23.79 -6.55
N LYS A 214 -10.03 22.64 -7.09
CA LYS A 214 -10.73 21.35 -7.02
C LYS A 214 -9.74 20.21 -6.87
N PRO A 215 -10.12 19.10 -6.22
CA PRO A 215 -9.23 17.96 -6.08
C PRO A 215 -8.97 17.33 -7.46
N ILE A 216 -7.76 16.77 -7.63
CA ILE A 216 -7.27 16.35 -8.95
C ILE A 216 -8.15 15.26 -9.59
N ASN A 217 -8.76 14.41 -8.78
CA ASN A 217 -9.67 13.35 -9.21
C ASN A 217 -10.90 13.93 -9.93
N GLU A 218 -11.54 14.97 -9.39
CA GLU A 218 -12.68 15.63 -10.02
C GLU A 218 -12.28 16.35 -11.31
N VAL A 219 -11.14 17.04 -11.29
CA VAL A 219 -10.61 17.74 -12.48
C VAL A 219 -10.37 16.74 -13.61
N LEU A 220 -9.67 15.64 -13.32
CA LEU A 220 -9.38 14.61 -14.31
C LEU A 220 -10.65 13.90 -14.79
N TYR A 221 -11.58 13.57 -13.91
CA TYR A 221 -12.82 12.91 -14.28
C TYR A 221 -13.67 13.80 -15.19
N ASN A 222 -13.85 15.08 -14.82
CA ASN A 222 -14.63 16.03 -15.60
C ASN A 222 -13.99 16.33 -16.96
N GLU A 223 -12.67 16.54 -17.02
CA GLU A 223 -12.00 16.78 -18.31
C GLU A 223 -12.02 15.53 -19.19
N TYR A 224 -11.79 14.35 -18.61
CA TYR A 224 -11.75 13.10 -19.35
C TYR A 224 -13.15 12.65 -19.77
N TRP A 225 -14.01 12.26 -18.82
CA TRP A 225 -15.34 11.71 -19.08
C TRP A 225 -16.38 12.80 -19.35
N GLY A 226 -16.40 13.89 -18.58
CA GLY A 226 -17.39 14.96 -18.74
C GLY A 226 -17.26 15.72 -20.07
N LYS A 227 -16.04 16.10 -20.44
CA LYS A 227 -15.75 16.89 -21.66
C LYS A 227 -15.24 16.06 -22.83
N ASN A 228 -15.17 14.74 -22.68
CA ASN A 228 -14.65 13.81 -23.70
C ASN A 228 -13.26 14.17 -24.25
N ARG A 229 -12.39 14.79 -23.44
CA ARG A 229 -11.02 15.10 -23.87
C ARG A 229 -10.15 13.86 -23.89
N SER A 230 -9.22 13.83 -24.84
CA SER A 230 -8.20 12.80 -24.94
C SER A 230 -7.08 13.03 -23.92
N LEU A 231 -6.35 11.97 -23.53
CA LEU A 231 -5.22 12.10 -22.61
C LEU A 231 -4.16 13.11 -23.07
N PRO A 232 -3.78 13.20 -24.37
CA PRO A 232 -2.87 14.24 -24.85
C PRO A 232 -3.41 15.66 -24.70
N GLU A 233 -4.71 15.87 -24.91
CA GLU A 233 -5.33 17.20 -24.72
C GLU A 233 -5.35 17.61 -23.25
N ILE A 234 -5.63 16.66 -22.34
CA ILE A 234 -5.58 16.88 -20.89
C ILE A 234 -4.14 17.17 -20.46
N ALA A 235 -3.19 16.36 -20.93
CA ALA A 235 -1.77 16.53 -20.65
C ALA A 235 -1.26 17.91 -21.11
N GLY A 236 -1.64 18.33 -22.32
CA GLY A 236 -1.32 19.66 -22.84
C GLY A 236 -1.96 20.79 -22.03
N LYS A 237 -3.24 20.64 -21.65
CA LYS A 237 -3.95 21.63 -20.82
C LYS A 237 -3.33 21.79 -19.43
N LEU A 238 -2.87 20.69 -18.84
CA LEU A 238 -2.29 20.65 -17.50
C LEU A 238 -0.76 20.85 -17.51
N GLU A 239 -0.14 21.04 -18.67
CA GLU A 239 1.32 21.20 -18.83
C GLU A 239 2.13 20.04 -18.21
N ILE A 240 1.61 18.81 -18.32
CA ILE A 240 2.22 17.61 -17.77
C ILE A 240 2.35 16.52 -18.83
N LYS A 241 3.24 15.56 -18.61
CA LYS A 241 3.40 14.40 -19.50
C LYS A 241 2.16 13.51 -19.41
N ILE A 242 1.78 12.90 -20.53
CA ILE A 242 0.64 11.96 -20.63
C ILE A 242 0.76 10.84 -19.59
N ASP A 243 1.94 10.27 -19.40
CA ASP A 243 2.16 9.20 -18.42
C ASP A 243 1.88 9.65 -16.97
N THR A 244 2.07 10.93 -16.67
CA THR A 244 1.75 11.49 -15.36
C THR A 244 0.25 11.54 -15.15
N VAL A 245 -0.51 11.96 -16.17
CA VAL A 245 -1.98 11.94 -16.16
C VAL A 245 -2.50 10.52 -15.93
N ILE A 246 -1.97 9.53 -16.67
CA ILE A 246 -2.36 8.13 -16.52
C ILE A 246 -2.09 7.64 -15.09
N LYS A 247 -0.92 7.94 -14.54
CA LYS A 247 -0.58 7.57 -13.14
C LYS A 247 -1.56 8.19 -12.15
N TRP A 248 -1.90 9.47 -12.32
CA TRP A 248 -2.86 10.15 -11.45
C TRP A 248 -4.28 9.57 -11.59
N MET A 249 -4.74 9.26 -12.79
CA MET A 249 -6.04 8.62 -13.01
C MET A 249 -6.12 7.25 -12.34
N LYS A 250 -5.06 6.43 -12.47
CA LYS A 250 -4.98 5.13 -11.79
C LYS A 250 -5.02 5.26 -10.27
N ALA A 251 -4.25 6.20 -9.72
CA ALA A 251 -4.24 6.47 -8.28
C ALA A 251 -5.61 6.98 -7.77
N ALA A 252 -6.36 7.69 -8.60
CA ALA A 252 -7.69 8.18 -8.30
C ALA A 252 -8.82 7.17 -8.61
N GLY A 253 -8.51 5.96 -9.08
CA GLY A 253 -9.51 4.96 -9.46
C GLY A 253 -10.35 5.32 -10.69
N ILE A 254 -9.88 6.23 -11.54
CA ILE A 254 -10.61 6.65 -12.75
C ILE A 254 -10.31 5.66 -13.90
N PRO A 255 -11.32 4.97 -14.44
CA PRO A 255 -11.10 4.01 -15.52
C PRO A 255 -10.65 4.71 -16.80
N LEU A 256 -9.67 4.11 -17.48
CA LEU A 256 -9.21 4.53 -18.80
C LEU A 256 -10.14 3.95 -19.87
N ARG A 257 -10.44 4.75 -20.90
CA ARG A 257 -11.21 4.29 -22.06
C ARG A 257 -10.50 3.16 -22.77
N THR A 258 -11.28 2.23 -23.29
CA THR A 258 -10.79 1.20 -24.19
C THR A 258 -10.37 1.81 -25.53
N LYS A 259 -9.56 1.07 -26.30
CA LYS A 259 -9.17 1.51 -27.66
C LYS A 259 -10.39 1.77 -28.56
N LYS A 260 -11.47 0.98 -28.40
CA LYS A 260 -12.71 1.10 -29.18
C LYS A 260 -13.46 2.39 -28.84
N GLU A 261 -13.64 2.69 -27.55
CA GLU A 261 -14.29 3.92 -27.08
C GLU A 261 -13.50 5.17 -27.51
N ALA A 262 -12.17 5.13 -27.34
CA ALA A 262 -11.30 6.21 -27.77
C ALA A 262 -11.40 6.44 -29.28
N ALA A 263 -11.47 5.37 -30.08
CA ALA A 263 -11.66 5.47 -31.53
C ALA A 263 -13.03 6.06 -31.88
N GLN A 264 -14.11 5.59 -31.23
CA GLN A 264 -15.47 6.10 -31.47
C GLN A 264 -15.56 7.62 -31.25
N LEU A 265 -14.97 8.14 -30.17
CA LEU A 265 -14.92 9.59 -29.90
C LEU A 265 -14.15 10.38 -30.96
N VAL A 266 -13.07 9.79 -31.49
CA VAL A 266 -12.30 10.43 -32.56
C VAL A 266 -13.08 10.44 -33.88
N PHE A 267 -13.88 9.40 -34.13
CA PHE A 267 -14.69 9.28 -35.34
C PHE A 267 -16.01 10.06 -35.29
N SER A 268 -16.54 10.35 -34.09
CA SER A 268 -17.72 11.21 -33.93
C SER A 268 -17.42 12.68 -34.26
N ASP A 269 -16.18 13.13 -34.05
CA ASP A 269 -15.75 14.46 -34.51
C ASP A 269 -15.44 14.43 -36.02
N SER A 270 -16.35 15.02 -36.80
CA SER A 270 -16.25 15.04 -38.27
C SER A 270 -14.97 15.71 -38.78
N LYS A 271 -14.43 16.73 -38.08
CA LYS A 271 -13.20 17.42 -38.45
C LYS A 271 -11.99 16.54 -38.18
N LYS A 272 -11.91 15.93 -37.00
CA LYS A 272 -10.84 14.97 -36.64
C LYS A 272 -10.86 13.76 -37.58
N ARG A 273 -12.04 13.19 -37.84
CA ARG A 273 -12.23 12.09 -38.80
C ARG A 273 -11.70 12.45 -40.19
N LYS A 274 -12.08 13.61 -40.76
CA LYS A 274 -11.58 14.07 -42.07
C LYS A 274 -10.06 14.23 -42.08
N ARG A 275 -9.47 14.78 -41.01
CA ARG A 275 -8.01 14.95 -40.90
C ARG A 275 -7.27 13.61 -40.88
N ILE A 276 -7.79 12.64 -40.13
CA ILE A 276 -7.23 11.28 -40.06
C ILE A 276 -7.33 10.61 -41.42
N LEU A 277 -8.50 10.60 -42.06
CA LEU A 277 -8.71 10.01 -43.38
C LEU A 277 -7.74 10.59 -44.43
N ARG A 278 -7.54 11.91 -44.43
CA ARG A 278 -6.56 12.57 -45.32
C ARG A 278 -5.12 12.10 -45.06
N ARG A 279 -4.71 11.99 -43.79
CA ARG A 279 -3.36 11.49 -43.43
C ARG A 279 -3.18 10.03 -43.82
N THR A 280 -4.15 9.18 -43.52
CA THR A 280 -4.13 7.75 -43.86
C THR A 280 -4.10 7.55 -45.37
N LYS A 281 -4.88 8.31 -46.15
CA LYS A 281 -4.84 8.29 -47.63
C LYS A 281 -3.45 8.63 -48.15
N LYS A 282 -2.84 9.73 -47.67
CA LYS A 282 -1.47 10.12 -48.07
C LYS A 282 -0.43 9.08 -47.70
N MET A 283 -0.53 8.48 -46.52
CA MET A 283 0.40 7.43 -46.07
C MET A 283 0.28 6.16 -46.94
N ARG A 284 -0.95 5.70 -47.22
CA ARG A 284 -1.20 4.55 -48.10
C ARG A 284 -0.67 4.79 -49.52
N GLN A 285 -0.83 6.01 -50.03
CA GLN A 285 -0.28 6.40 -51.33
C GLN A 285 1.26 6.30 -51.33
N LYS A 286 1.94 6.86 -50.32
CA LYS A 286 3.41 6.74 -50.18
C LYS A 286 3.89 5.29 -50.13
N ILE A 287 3.21 4.45 -49.34
CA ILE A 287 3.53 3.01 -49.25
C ILE A 287 3.35 2.34 -50.61
N SER A 288 2.24 2.62 -51.32
CA SER A 288 1.99 2.06 -52.65
C SER A 288 3.08 2.46 -53.66
N GLU A 289 3.50 3.73 -53.66
CA GLU A 289 4.59 4.21 -54.50
C GLU A 289 5.93 3.55 -54.16
N SER A 290 6.27 3.40 -52.88
CA SER A 290 7.47 2.69 -52.44
C SER A 290 7.47 1.22 -52.89
N VAL A 291 6.34 0.53 -52.76
CA VAL A 291 6.18 -0.87 -53.21
C VAL A 291 6.32 -0.97 -54.73
N LYS A 292 5.73 -0.06 -55.50
CA LYS A 292 5.89 -0.01 -56.97
C LYS A 292 7.36 0.16 -57.38
N ARG A 293 8.08 1.10 -56.75
CA ARG A 293 9.50 1.34 -57.01
C ARG A 293 10.34 0.10 -56.70
N TYR A 294 10.04 -0.57 -55.60
CA TYR A 294 10.72 -1.82 -55.22
C TYR A 294 10.57 -2.91 -56.30
N HIS A 295 9.35 -3.14 -56.78
CA HIS A 295 9.10 -4.13 -57.83
C HIS A 295 9.70 -3.75 -59.19
N GLN A 296 9.71 -2.46 -59.55
CA GLN A 296 10.38 -1.97 -60.76
C GLN A 296 11.88 -2.24 -60.71
N LYS A 297 12.54 -1.94 -59.58
CA LYS A 297 13.98 -2.19 -59.40
C LYS A 297 14.30 -3.68 -59.50
N LYS A 298 13.48 -4.54 -58.90
CA LYS A 298 13.65 -6.00 -58.94
C LYS A 298 13.50 -6.57 -60.36
N ARG A 299 12.52 -6.08 -61.14
CA ARG A 299 12.35 -6.52 -62.54
C ARG A 299 13.51 -6.07 -63.45
N GLY A 300 14.12 -4.93 -63.17
CA GLY A 300 15.27 -4.44 -63.93
C GLY A 300 16.58 -5.17 -63.66
N SER A 301 16.76 -5.78 -62.47
CA SER A 301 17.95 -6.57 -62.14
C SER A 301 17.95 -7.98 -62.72
N ASP A 302 16.77 -8.51 -63.07
CA ASP A 302 16.61 -9.89 -63.56
C ASP A 302 16.68 -9.98 -65.09
N GLN A 303 16.93 -8.87 -65.79
CA GLN A 303 17.22 -8.88 -67.23
C GLN A 303 18.68 -9.29 -67.43
N PRO A 304 18.98 -10.45 -68.04
CA PRO A 304 20.35 -10.86 -68.31
C PRO A 304 21.02 -9.83 -69.24
N SER A 305 22.22 -9.39 -68.90
CA SER A 305 23.06 -8.59 -69.77
C SER A 305 23.38 -9.42 -71.03
N VAL A 306 22.77 -9.04 -72.14
CA VAL A 306 23.01 -9.62 -73.49
C VAL A 306 24.39 -9.21 -73.98
#